data_AF-A0A418ML20-F1
#
_entry.id   AF-A0A418ML20-F1
#
_cell.length_a   1.000
_cell.length_b   1.000
_cell.length_c   1.000
_cell.angle_alpha   90.00
_cell.angle_beta   90.00
_cell.angle_gamma   90.00
#
_symmetry.space_group_name_H-M   'P 1'
#
loop_
_entity.id
_entity.type
_entity.pdbx_description
1 polymer ?
#
loop_
_entity_poly.entity_id
_entity_poly.type
_entity_poly.pdbx_seq_one_letter_code
_entity_poly.pdbx_strand_id
1 'polypeptide(L)'
;MKSGASSKNGADGASLFQGFDIKMQKDDIQRVDAIVDNYESRIVDRLNDTYIRETRWSDRLADRIAAFGGSWAFISIFSVFLFLWMTWNVVSFTPHFDKPPFILLNLILSFVAAFQAPVILMSQNRQASRDKHESIIDFAINYKAEQEVDDMQGHLHRIEAELAEIRNALAVLAGPNQVQPNNGD
;
A
#
# COMPACT_ATOMS: atom_id res chain seq x y z
N MET A 1 -21.63 12.90 -61.13
CA MET A 1 -22.65 13.91 -61.54
C MET A 1 -23.79 13.78 -60.54
N LYS A 2 -24.24 14.77 -59.77
CA LYS A 2 -24.32 16.22 -59.96
C LYS A 2 -24.31 16.92 -58.58
N SER A 3 -23.75 18.11 -58.56
CA SER A 3 -23.55 19.05 -57.45
C SER A 3 -24.71 20.03 -57.29
N GLY A 4 -24.82 20.67 -56.11
CA GLY A 4 -25.53 21.93 -55.83
C GLY A 4 -26.49 21.84 -54.64
N ALA A 5 -26.63 22.77 -53.70
CA ALA A 5 -26.11 24.14 -53.48
C ALA A 5 -26.43 24.53 -51.99
N SER A 6 -25.60 25.35 -51.29
CA SER A 6 -25.82 26.79 -50.95
C SER A 6 -27.03 27.07 -50.02
N SER A 7 -27.04 27.87 -48.93
CA SER A 7 -26.16 28.88 -48.33
C SER A 7 -26.87 29.52 -47.10
N LYS A 8 -26.09 30.05 -46.13
CA LYS A 8 -26.41 31.07 -45.08
C LYS A 8 -27.37 30.64 -43.95
N ASN A 9 -27.20 31.02 -42.68
CA ASN A 9 -26.90 32.35 -42.14
C ASN A 9 -26.60 32.23 -40.62
N GLY A 10 -25.89 33.20 -40.03
CA GLY A 10 -25.89 33.42 -38.57
C GLY A 10 -24.51 33.63 -37.97
N ALA A 11 -23.96 34.83 -38.14
CA ALA A 11 -22.98 35.37 -37.23
C ALA A 11 -23.75 35.99 -36.06
N ASP A 12 -23.48 35.56 -34.83
CA ASP A 12 -23.66 36.37 -33.63
C ASP A 12 -22.55 36.00 -32.65
N GLY A 13 -21.85 37.02 -32.17
CA GLY A 13 -20.68 36.90 -31.31
C GLY A 13 -21.03 36.79 -29.82
N ALA A 14 -19.95 36.69 -29.04
CA ALA A 14 -19.83 36.52 -27.58
C ALA A 14 -19.98 35.05 -27.13
N SER A 15 -18.99 34.38 -26.51
CA SER A 15 -17.89 34.85 -25.68
C SER A 15 -16.73 33.86 -25.72
N LEU A 16 -15.51 34.40 -25.90
CA LEU A 16 -14.22 33.74 -25.64
C LEU A 16 -14.02 33.58 -24.11
N PHE A 17 -13.07 32.71 -23.73
CA PHE A 17 -12.63 32.24 -22.38
C PHE A 17 -13.22 30.87 -22.00
N GLN A 18 -12.55 29.74 -22.27
CA GLN A 18 -11.30 29.20 -21.71
C GLN A 18 -11.47 28.64 -20.29
N GLY A 19 -11.44 27.31 -20.20
CA GLY A 19 -11.34 26.53 -18.97
C GLY A 19 -11.83 25.12 -19.24
N PHE A 20 -10.97 24.13 -19.06
CA PHE A 20 -11.22 22.70 -19.26
C PHE A 20 -12.64 22.26 -18.83
N ASP A 21 -13.55 22.07 -19.79
CA ASP A 21 -14.85 21.44 -19.59
C ASP A 21 -14.69 19.95 -19.89
N ILE A 22 -14.01 19.22 -19.00
CA ILE A 22 -14.23 17.77 -18.95
C ILE A 22 -15.57 17.62 -18.26
N LYS A 23 -16.65 17.55 -19.04
CA LYS A 23 -17.91 17.00 -18.56
C LYS A 23 -17.62 15.56 -18.13
N MET A 24 -17.32 15.36 -16.85
CA MET A 24 -17.35 14.02 -16.28
C MET A 24 -18.79 13.54 -16.39
N GLN A 25 -19.06 12.82 -17.47
CA GLN A 25 -20.27 12.06 -17.67
C GLN A 25 -20.34 11.08 -16.49
N LYS A 26 -21.48 10.96 -15.80
CA LYS A 26 -21.65 10.04 -14.64
C LYS A 26 -21.21 8.59 -14.94
N ASP A 27 -21.12 8.24 -16.21
CA ASP A 27 -20.61 6.95 -16.71
C ASP A 27 -19.09 6.77 -16.53
N ASP A 28 -18.30 7.85 -16.47
CA ASP A 28 -16.84 7.79 -16.31
C ASP A 28 -16.43 7.46 -14.86
N ILE A 29 -17.19 7.93 -13.87
CA ILE A 29 -16.94 7.57 -12.45
C ILE A 29 -17.33 6.11 -12.18
N GLN A 30 -18.43 5.62 -12.77
CA GLN A 30 -18.80 4.20 -12.68
C GLN A 30 -17.81 3.28 -13.40
N ARG A 31 -17.18 3.74 -14.49
CA ARG A 31 -16.10 3.00 -15.15
C ARG A 31 -14.83 2.96 -14.31
N VAL A 32 -14.51 4.03 -13.60
CA VAL A 32 -13.35 4.06 -12.69
C VAL A 32 -13.59 3.15 -11.49
N ASP A 33 -14.77 3.15 -10.87
CA ASP A 33 -15.12 2.20 -9.79
C ASP A 33 -15.07 0.75 -10.29
N ALA A 34 -15.61 0.45 -11.47
CA ALA A 34 -15.55 -0.89 -12.05
C ALA A 34 -14.13 -1.32 -12.43
N ILE A 35 -13.23 -0.38 -12.73
CA ILE A 35 -11.81 -0.63 -12.95
C ILE A 35 -11.11 -0.87 -11.61
N VAL A 36 -11.39 -0.08 -10.56
CA VAL A 36 -10.82 -0.28 -9.22
C VAL A 36 -11.22 -1.65 -8.65
N ASP A 37 -12.49 -2.04 -8.74
CA ASP A 37 -13.00 -3.35 -8.31
C ASP A 37 -12.36 -4.51 -9.11
N ASN A 38 -12.18 -4.36 -10.43
CA ASN A 38 -11.49 -5.37 -11.25
C ASN A 38 -9.99 -5.46 -10.97
N TYR A 39 -9.37 -4.37 -10.53
CA TYR A 39 -7.95 -4.34 -10.17
C TYR A 39 -7.71 -4.97 -8.79
N GLU A 40 -8.61 -4.78 -7.84
CA GLU A 40 -8.54 -5.38 -6.51
C GLU A 40 -8.58 -6.93 -6.58
N SER A 41 -9.54 -7.49 -7.32
CA SER A 41 -9.65 -8.95 -7.49
C SER A 41 -8.50 -9.56 -8.29
N ARG A 42 -7.97 -8.86 -9.31
CA ARG A 42 -6.91 -9.42 -10.18
C ARG A 42 -5.50 -9.34 -9.58
N ILE A 43 -5.22 -8.39 -8.69
CA ILE A 43 -3.90 -8.29 -8.03
C ILE A 43 -3.75 -9.41 -6.99
N VAL A 44 -4.82 -9.71 -6.24
CA VAL A 44 -4.83 -10.77 -5.23
C VAL A 44 -4.70 -12.16 -5.87
N ASP A 45 -5.43 -12.42 -6.96
CA ASP A 45 -5.42 -13.75 -7.59
C ASP A 45 -4.15 -14.04 -8.41
N ARG A 46 -3.58 -13.04 -9.11
CA ARG A 46 -2.39 -13.27 -9.95
C ARG A 46 -1.07 -13.35 -9.17
N LEU A 47 -0.96 -12.69 -8.03
CA LEU A 47 0.21 -12.83 -7.15
C LEU A 47 0.26 -14.22 -6.50
N ASN A 48 -0.91 -14.81 -6.25
CA ASN A 48 -1.03 -16.07 -5.56
C ASN A 48 -0.62 -17.26 -6.46
N ASP A 49 -1.07 -17.29 -7.72
CA ASP A 49 -0.90 -18.48 -8.57
C ASP A 49 0.51 -18.67 -9.15
N THR A 50 1.25 -17.59 -9.41
CA THR A 50 2.62 -17.68 -9.95
C THR A 50 3.69 -17.87 -8.87
N TYR A 51 3.39 -17.50 -7.62
CA TYR A 51 4.31 -17.67 -6.48
C TYR A 51 4.12 -19.01 -5.77
N ILE A 52 2.89 -19.51 -5.61
CA ILE A 52 2.59 -20.68 -4.75
C ILE A 52 3.17 -22.02 -5.23
N ARG A 53 3.44 -22.21 -6.53
CA ARG A 53 3.74 -23.54 -7.07
C ARG A 53 5.22 -23.96 -6.97
N GLU A 54 6.17 -23.03 -6.97
CA GLU A 54 7.61 -23.35 -6.77
C GLU A 54 8.09 -23.14 -5.31
N THR A 55 7.47 -22.22 -4.56
CA THR A 55 7.93 -21.76 -3.24
C THR A 55 7.59 -22.67 -2.05
N ARG A 56 6.55 -23.51 -2.15
CA ARG A 56 5.90 -24.06 -0.95
C ARG A 56 6.81 -24.92 -0.04
N TRP A 57 7.87 -25.52 -0.59
CA TRP A 57 8.82 -26.36 0.16
C TRP A 57 10.13 -25.64 0.52
N SER A 58 10.73 -24.91 -0.43
CA SER A 58 11.98 -24.16 -0.22
C SER A 58 11.78 -22.98 0.73
N ASP A 59 10.64 -22.30 0.64
CA ASP A 59 10.37 -21.12 1.46
C ASP A 59 10.11 -21.50 2.91
N ARG A 60 9.40 -22.61 3.13
CA ARG A 60 9.21 -23.18 4.48
C ARG A 60 10.54 -23.56 5.13
N LEU A 61 11.47 -24.10 4.34
CA LEU A 61 12.80 -24.48 4.82
C LEU A 61 13.64 -23.23 5.10
N ALA A 62 13.67 -22.26 4.20
CA ALA A 62 14.38 -20.99 4.36
C ALA A 62 13.84 -20.18 5.55
N ASP A 63 12.52 -20.13 5.75
CA ASP A 63 11.88 -19.51 6.91
C ASP A 63 12.32 -20.13 8.22
N ARG A 64 12.33 -21.47 8.27
CA ARG A 64 12.79 -22.17 9.47
C ARG A 64 14.27 -21.95 9.72
N ILE A 65 15.11 -21.96 8.69
CA ILE A 65 16.55 -21.72 8.85
C ILE A 65 16.81 -20.27 9.28
N ALA A 66 16.13 -19.28 8.71
CA ALA A 66 16.27 -17.88 9.10
C ALA A 66 15.78 -17.62 10.54
N ALA A 67 14.62 -18.19 10.91
CA ALA A 67 14.08 -18.07 12.26
C ALA A 67 14.94 -18.81 13.30
N PHE A 68 15.50 -19.96 12.93
CA PHE A 68 16.38 -20.74 13.81
C PHE A 68 17.75 -20.09 13.98
N GLY A 69 18.37 -19.63 12.90
CA GLY A 69 19.68 -18.97 12.93
C GLY A 69 19.71 -17.63 13.66
N GLY A 70 18.56 -16.93 13.74
CA GLY A 70 18.40 -15.68 14.50
C GLY A 70 17.99 -15.86 15.97
N SER A 71 17.73 -17.10 16.43
CA SER A 71 17.24 -17.35 17.78
C SER A 71 18.36 -17.35 18.81
N TRP A 72 18.10 -16.74 19.98
CA TRP A 72 19.02 -16.75 21.12
C TRP A 72 19.32 -18.18 21.61
N ALA A 73 18.36 -19.09 21.51
CA ALA A 73 18.53 -20.50 21.90
C ALA A 73 19.51 -21.26 20.99
N PHE A 74 19.54 -20.95 19.68
CA PHE A 74 20.49 -21.55 18.74
C PHE A 74 21.92 -21.16 19.08
N ILE A 75 22.15 -19.87 19.37
CA ILE A 75 23.47 -19.36 19.78
C ILE A 75 23.96 -20.09 21.03
N SER A 76 23.09 -20.29 22.03
CA SER A 76 23.46 -21.00 23.25
C SER A 76 23.82 -22.48 22.99
N ILE A 77 23.02 -23.22 22.22
CA ILE A 77 23.29 -24.64 21.90
C ILE A 77 24.58 -24.77 21.09
N PHE A 78 24.77 -23.91 20.10
CA PHE A 78 25.97 -23.92 19.25
C PHE A 78 27.23 -23.61 20.06
N SER A 79 27.17 -22.64 20.97
CA SER A 79 28.28 -22.31 21.88
C SER A 79 28.65 -23.48 22.81
N VAL A 80 27.65 -24.16 23.39
CA VAL A 80 27.87 -25.35 24.22
C VAL A 80 28.48 -26.49 23.41
N PHE A 81 27.99 -26.72 22.18
CA PHE A 81 28.56 -27.72 21.27
C PHE A 81 30.04 -27.44 20.96
N LEU A 82 30.38 -26.20 20.61
CA LEU A 82 31.78 -25.81 20.35
C LEU A 82 32.65 -26.03 21.59
N PHE A 83 32.16 -25.64 22.78
CA PHE A 83 32.87 -25.83 24.04
C PHE A 83 33.13 -27.30 24.32
N LEU A 84 32.10 -28.16 24.21
CA LEU A 84 32.23 -29.61 24.38
C LEU A 84 33.19 -30.23 23.36
N TRP A 85 33.12 -29.81 22.10
CA TRP A 85 34.02 -30.30 21.04
C TRP A 85 35.48 -29.95 21.32
N MET A 86 35.76 -28.72 21.74
CA MET A 86 37.10 -28.29 22.13
C MET A 86 37.59 -29.07 23.35
N THR A 87 36.78 -29.19 24.41
CA THR A 87 37.16 -29.96 25.61
C THR A 87 37.43 -31.42 25.28
N TRP A 88 36.59 -32.05 24.46
CA TRP A 88 36.78 -33.45 24.03
C TRP A 88 38.10 -33.65 23.26
N ASN A 89 38.42 -32.76 22.32
CA ASN A 89 39.65 -32.87 21.53
C ASN A 89 40.92 -32.50 22.30
N VAL A 90 40.83 -31.66 23.34
CA VAL A 90 41.96 -31.29 24.21
C VAL A 90 42.25 -32.35 25.28
N VAL A 91 41.21 -32.99 25.83
CA VAL A 91 41.34 -33.96 26.95
C VAL A 91 41.61 -35.39 26.45
N SER A 92 41.45 -35.68 25.15
CA SER A 92 41.59 -37.04 24.63
C SER A 92 43.01 -37.59 24.75
N PHE A 93 43.16 -38.67 25.53
CA PHE A 93 44.38 -39.45 25.75
C PHE A 93 44.78 -40.37 24.56
N THR A 94 44.22 -40.16 23.36
CA THR A 94 44.36 -41.02 22.15
C THR A 94 44.75 -40.16 20.92
N PRO A 95 45.01 -40.70 19.70
CA PRO A 95 45.50 -39.86 18.61
C PRO A 95 44.48 -38.76 18.30
N HIS A 96 44.95 -37.52 18.41
CA HIS A 96 44.09 -36.34 18.39
C HIS A 96 43.45 -36.19 17.02
N PHE A 97 42.12 -36.23 16.98
CA PHE A 97 41.33 -36.14 15.76
C PHE A 97 41.37 -34.72 15.15
N ASP A 98 41.41 -33.69 16.01
CA ASP A 98 41.58 -32.28 15.61
C ASP A 98 42.57 -31.57 16.57
N LYS A 99 43.86 -31.58 16.23
CA LYS A 99 44.91 -30.94 17.04
C LYS A 99 44.76 -29.42 17.00
N PRO A 100 45.09 -28.70 18.09
CA PRO A 100 45.22 -27.24 18.06
C PRO A 100 46.14 -26.85 16.88
N PRO A 101 45.71 -25.96 15.96
CA PRO A 101 44.68 -24.92 16.09
C PRO A 101 43.25 -25.26 15.57
N PHE A 102 42.81 -26.52 15.64
CA PHE A 102 41.45 -26.99 15.27
C PHE A 102 41.06 -26.71 13.81
N ILE A 103 41.80 -27.30 12.87
CA ILE A 103 41.63 -27.03 11.43
C ILE A 103 40.26 -27.48 10.89
N LEU A 104 39.72 -28.58 11.42
CA LEU A 104 38.43 -29.11 10.98
C LEU A 104 37.28 -28.23 11.46
N LEU A 105 37.33 -27.79 12.72
CA LEU A 105 36.36 -26.86 13.30
C LEU A 105 36.35 -25.54 12.53
N ASN A 106 37.53 -25.02 12.19
CA ASN A 106 37.68 -23.79 11.42
C ASN A 106 37.09 -23.93 10.01
N LEU A 107 37.31 -25.06 9.34
CA LEU A 107 36.75 -25.34 8.01
C LEU A 107 35.21 -25.37 8.04
N ILE A 108 34.62 -26.07 9.03
CA ILE A 108 33.17 -26.17 9.17
C ILE A 108 32.55 -24.79 9.47
N LEU A 109 33.13 -24.03 10.40
CA LEU A 109 32.67 -22.68 10.74
C LEU A 109 32.71 -21.75 9.52
N SER A 110 33.78 -21.80 8.74
CA SER A 110 33.94 -20.99 7.53
C SER A 110 32.86 -21.30 6.50
N PHE A 111 32.54 -22.59 6.30
CA PHE A 111 31.47 -23.01 5.39
C PHE A 111 30.08 -22.58 5.87
N VAL A 112 29.77 -22.74 7.16
CA VAL A 112 28.51 -22.30 7.76
C VAL A 112 28.32 -20.79 7.60
N ALA A 113 29.36 -20.00 7.88
CA ALA A 113 29.33 -18.56 7.73
C ALA A 113 29.13 -18.13 6.27
N ALA A 114 29.77 -18.81 5.31
CA ALA A 114 29.61 -18.54 3.89
C ALA A 114 28.17 -18.78 3.41
N PHE A 115 27.49 -19.81 3.91
CA PHE A 115 26.09 -20.09 3.57
C PHE A 115 25.10 -19.16 4.27
N GLN A 116 25.51 -18.52 5.37
CA GLN A 116 24.63 -17.64 6.15
C GLN A 116 24.22 -16.38 5.38
N ALA A 117 25.15 -15.74 4.66
CA ALA A 117 24.87 -14.48 3.95
C ALA A 117 23.81 -14.62 2.83
N PRO A 118 23.84 -15.64 1.95
CA PRO A 118 22.80 -15.87 0.95
C PRO A 118 21.43 -16.19 1.56
N VAL A 119 21.38 -16.98 2.64
CA VAL A 119 20.11 -17.32 3.32
C VAL A 119 19.49 -16.07 3.93
N ILE A 120 20.30 -15.24 4.59
CA ILE A 120 19.87 -13.95 5.11
C ILE A 120 19.39 -13.06 3.96
N LEU A 121 20.15 -12.96 2.87
CA LEU A 121 19.80 -12.13 1.72
C LEU A 121 18.49 -12.58 1.05
N MET A 122 18.26 -13.89 0.92
CA MET A 122 16.99 -14.44 0.42
C MET A 122 15.83 -14.09 1.36
N SER A 123 16.03 -14.21 2.68
CA SER A 123 15.00 -13.85 3.67
C SER A 123 14.68 -12.35 3.62
N GLN A 124 15.69 -11.50 3.43
CA GLN A 124 15.57 -10.05 3.35
C GLN A 124 14.89 -9.62 2.05
N ASN A 125 15.30 -10.16 0.91
CA ASN A 125 14.70 -9.87 -0.40
C ASN A 125 13.20 -10.16 -0.40
N ARG A 126 12.79 -11.21 0.30
CA ARG A 126 11.38 -11.57 0.46
C ARG A 126 10.61 -10.67 1.43
N GLN A 127 11.25 -10.21 2.52
CA GLN A 127 10.65 -9.18 3.39
C GLN A 127 10.45 -7.88 2.62
N ALA A 128 11.49 -7.39 1.94
CA ALA A 128 11.42 -6.17 1.14
C ALA A 128 10.33 -6.21 0.06
N SER A 129 10.10 -7.37 -0.57
CA SER A 129 9.00 -7.53 -1.52
C SER A 129 7.63 -7.39 -0.85
N ARG A 130 7.44 -7.96 0.34
CA ARG A 130 6.18 -7.82 1.12
C ARG A 130 5.98 -6.38 1.57
N ASP A 131 7.00 -5.77 2.13
CA ASP A 131 6.95 -4.38 2.63
C ASP A 131 6.61 -3.41 1.49
N LYS A 132 7.14 -3.65 0.28
CA LYS A 132 6.76 -2.88 -0.91
C LYS A 132 5.28 -3.03 -1.26
N HIS A 133 4.75 -4.24 -1.21
CA HIS A 133 3.32 -4.46 -1.49
C HIS A 133 2.42 -3.80 -0.46
N GLU A 134 2.75 -3.92 0.82
CA GLU A 134 2.04 -3.26 1.93
C GLU A 134 2.06 -1.74 1.74
N SER A 135 3.21 -1.15 1.40
CA SER A 135 3.33 0.29 1.14
C SER A 135 2.45 0.80 0.00
N ILE A 136 2.23 -0.01 -1.05
CA ILE A 136 1.37 0.35 -2.18
C ILE A 136 -0.11 0.32 -1.76
N ILE A 137 -0.49 -0.67 -0.97
CA ILE A 137 -1.86 -0.79 -0.45
C ILE A 137 -2.16 0.38 0.50
N ASP A 138 -1.26 0.67 1.43
CA ASP A 138 -1.40 1.79 2.36
C ASP A 138 -1.53 3.13 1.62
N PHE A 139 -0.74 3.33 0.55
CA PHE A 139 -0.86 4.50 -0.31
C PHE A 139 -2.24 4.60 -0.97
N ALA A 140 -2.76 3.49 -1.52
CA ALA A 140 -4.05 3.46 -2.19
C ALA A 140 -5.22 3.74 -1.22
N ILE A 141 -5.17 3.18 -0.01
CA ILE A 141 -6.18 3.44 1.05
C ILE A 141 -6.16 4.92 1.45
N ASN A 142 -4.98 5.48 1.71
CA ASN A 142 -4.85 6.89 2.08
C ASN A 142 -5.34 7.81 0.97
N TYR A 143 -5.01 7.51 -0.28
CA TYR A 143 -5.47 8.28 -1.43
C TYR A 143 -7.01 8.24 -1.57
N LYS A 144 -7.63 7.07 -1.37
CA LYS A 144 -9.10 6.94 -1.41
C LYS A 144 -9.76 7.69 -0.25
N ALA A 145 -9.19 7.62 0.95
CA ALA A 145 -9.68 8.37 2.11
C ALA A 145 -9.61 9.88 1.88
N GLU A 146 -8.53 10.38 1.28
CA GLU A 146 -8.40 11.80 0.91
C GLU A 146 -9.48 12.21 -0.08
N GLN A 147 -9.73 11.40 -1.11
CA GLN A 147 -10.80 11.66 -2.09
C GLN A 147 -12.20 11.68 -1.44
N GLU A 148 -12.48 10.75 -0.52
CA GLU A 148 -13.76 10.70 0.18
C GLU A 148 -13.96 11.92 1.09
N VAL A 149 -12.88 12.40 1.74
CA VAL A 149 -12.91 13.64 2.52
C VAL A 149 -13.22 14.85 1.64
N ASP A 150 -12.63 14.95 0.46
CA ASP A 150 -12.91 16.03 -0.50
C ASP A 150 -14.37 16.01 -0.98
N ASP A 151 -14.91 14.82 -1.29
CA ASP A 151 -16.32 14.65 -1.66
C ASP A 151 -17.27 15.07 -0.52
N MET A 152 -16.97 14.64 0.72
CA MET A 152 -17.72 15.06 1.91
C MET A 152 -17.69 16.58 2.11
N GLN A 153 -16.55 17.22 1.91
CA GLN A 153 -16.43 18.69 1.98
C GLN A 153 -17.27 19.37 0.90
N GLY A 154 -17.28 18.84 -0.32
CA GLY A 154 -18.14 19.32 -1.40
C GLY A 154 -19.63 19.24 -1.06
N HIS A 155 -20.05 18.12 -0.46
CA HIS A 155 -21.42 17.96 0.02
C HIS A 155 -21.78 18.92 1.16
N LEU A 156 -20.88 19.13 2.12
CA LEU A 156 -21.08 20.10 3.20
C LEU A 156 -21.23 21.53 2.68
N HIS A 157 -20.35 21.98 1.79
CA HIS A 157 -20.45 23.31 1.18
C HIS A 157 -21.75 23.51 0.39
N ARG A 158 -22.24 22.46 -0.29
CA ARG A 158 -23.54 22.52 -0.99
C ARG A 158 -24.71 22.67 -0.01
N ILE A 159 -24.70 21.91 1.09
CA ILE A 159 -25.73 22.03 2.14
C ILE A 159 -25.70 23.43 2.77
N GLU A 160 -24.51 23.97 3.05
CA GLU A 160 -24.36 25.33 3.59
C GLU A 160 -24.93 26.40 2.64
N ALA A 161 -24.70 26.26 1.34
CA ALA A 161 -25.26 27.15 0.33
C ALA A 161 -26.80 27.09 0.26
N GLU A 162 -27.38 25.89 0.26
CA GLU A 162 -28.84 25.70 0.28
C GLU A 162 -29.48 26.28 1.56
N LEU A 163 -28.84 26.07 2.72
CA LEU A 163 -29.31 26.66 3.98
C LEU A 163 -29.25 28.19 3.97
N ALA A 164 -28.23 28.79 3.36
CA ALA A 164 -28.12 30.24 3.22
C ALA A 164 -29.23 30.80 2.32
N GLU A 165 -29.55 30.12 1.22
CA GLU A 165 -30.64 30.48 0.32
C GLU A 165 -32.01 30.42 1.02
N ILE A 166 -32.28 29.32 1.75
CA ILE A 166 -33.52 29.17 2.54
C ILE A 166 -33.62 30.26 3.61
N ARG A 167 -32.53 30.57 4.32
CA ARG A 167 -32.52 31.65 5.32
C ARG A 167 -32.85 33.01 4.72
N ASN A 168 -32.31 33.31 3.54
CA ASN A 168 -32.61 34.56 2.82
C ASN A 168 -34.08 34.60 2.35
N ALA A 169 -34.59 33.51 1.80
CA ALA A 169 -36.00 33.42 1.39
C ALA A 169 -36.96 33.59 2.57
N LEU A 170 -36.66 32.96 3.73
CA LEU A 170 -37.41 33.16 4.97
C LEU A 170 -37.33 34.61 5.48
N ALA A 171 -36.16 35.25 5.40
CA ALA A 171 -36.01 36.65 5.81
C ALA A 171 -36.82 37.62 4.93
N VAL A 172 -36.91 37.35 3.63
CA VAL A 172 -37.76 38.12 2.69
C VAL A 172 -39.25 37.92 3.00
N LEU A 173 -39.67 36.68 3.28
CA LEU A 173 -41.04 36.36 3.67
C LEU A 173 -41.40 36.95 5.05
N ALA A 174 -40.42 37.06 5.94
CA ALA A 174 -40.55 37.71 7.25
C ALA A 174 -40.47 39.25 7.20
N GLY A 175 -40.66 39.87 6.02
CA GLY A 175 -40.57 41.32 5.78
C GLY A 175 -41.32 42.23 6.80
N PRO A 176 -41.09 43.55 6.74
CA PRO A 176 -40.78 44.52 7.82
C PRO A 176 -41.81 44.77 8.96
N ASN A 177 -42.66 43.81 9.32
CA ASN A 177 -43.82 44.04 10.17
C ASN A 177 -43.68 43.61 11.63
N GLN A 178 -42.49 43.79 12.23
CA GLN A 178 -42.26 43.46 13.65
C GLN A 178 -41.48 44.55 14.40
N VAL A 179 -41.78 45.85 14.20
CA VAL A 179 -41.66 46.87 15.28
C VAL A 179 -42.60 48.05 14.98
N GLN A 180 -43.89 47.93 15.29
CA GLN A 180 -44.67 49.13 15.62
C GLN A 180 -44.61 49.25 17.15
N PRO A 181 -43.89 50.24 17.74
CA PRO A 181 -44.06 50.52 19.15
C PRO A 181 -45.52 50.93 19.35
N ASN A 182 -46.22 50.11 20.13
CA ASN A 182 -47.57 50.34 20.58
C ASN A 182 -47.61 51.70 21.30
N ASN A 183 -48.17 52.72 20.64
CA ASN A 183 -48.58 53.96 21.28
C ASN A 183 -49.83 53.63 22.09
N GLY A 184 -49.61 53.19 23.34
CA GLY A 184 -50.64 53.15 24.37
C GLY A 184 -50.59 54.45 25.18
N ASP A 185 -51.77 55.01 25.38
CA ASP A 185 -52.11 56.29 26.04
C ASP A 185 -51.47 56.56 27.41
#